data_AF-A0A7J4MHJ2-F1
#
_entry.id   AF-A0A7J4MHJ2-F1
#
_cell.length_a   1.000
_cell.length_b   1.000
_cell.length_c   1.000
_cell.angle_alpha   90.00
_cell.angle_beta   90.00
_cell.angle_gamma   90.00
#
_symmetry.space_group_name_H-M   'P 1'
#
loop_
_entity.id
_entity.type
_entity.pdbx_description
1 polymer ?
#
loop_
_entity_poly.entity_id
_entity_poly.type
_entity_poly.pdbx_seq_one_letter_code
_entity_poly.pdbx_strand_id
1 'polypeptide(L)'
;MKRIFDGMTSFSTERPKTTIAIILVFFFSLAPNAMFINFDNSEDAFFPDNETVRLLNEVEDEYQASIDFIRFIDDIDSGDLYEESTWQQLAMLEAILLENQDLQEYQYPLFGIQPNSGMASAAIQWHNLQDPLTADSWISDLQLAIDAVASSDNDSLASNLANLTEAGNNLPSPELVSASDLRNWQPEDPNLWLERIDNGANLTSDLSVLSAALTNLIQGPNSSEIAMATGPISGKIGMLMGMQSIDYRSMMISNLPAEDSTNPWDSDGPVLTTFVVVTEPGEHGVEVIGDVQEKVSEWADELASQAKSETGDSEITVFSFSQLATGQNANLG
;
A
#
# COMPACT_ATOMS: atom_id res chain seq x y z
N MET A 1 -26.42 -48.20 42.28
CA MET A 1 -25.05 -47.77 41.93
C MET A 1 -23.95 -48.48 42.73
N LYS A 2 -23.93 -48.47 44.08
CA LYS A 2 -22.89 -49.15 44.88
C LYS A 2 -22.60 -50.61 44.47
N ARG A 3 -23.62 -51.46 44.39
CA ARG A 3 -23.47 -52.88 43.97
C ARG A 3 -22.80 -53.09 42.59
N ILE A 4 -22.93 -52.15 41.66
CA ILE A 4 -22.32 -52.27 40.32
C ILE A 4 -20.84 -51.92 40.39
N PHE A 5 -20.50 -50.79 41.02
CA PHE A 5 -19.13 -50.37 41.20
C PHE A 5 -18.35 -51.31 42.13
N ASP A 6 -18.98 -51.81 43.18
CA ASP A 6 -18.38 -52.79 44.10
C ASP A 6 -18.07 -54.11 43.37
N GLY A 7 -18.97 -54.55 42.47
CA GLY A 7 -18.78 -55.73 41.63
C GLY A 7 -17.66 -55.56 40.60
N MET A 8 -17.58 -54.40 39.94
CA MET A 8 -16.48 -54.07 39.01
C MET A 8 -15.13 -53.96 39.74
N THR A 9 -15.13 -53.42 40.96
CA THR A 9 -13.92 -53.30 41.80
C THR A 9 -13.43 -54.68 42.23
N SER A 10 -14.31 -55.54 42.74
CA SER A 10 -13.96 -56.94 43.06
C SER A 10 -13.42 -57.67 41.83
N PHE A 11 -14.10 -57.58 40.68
CA PHE A 11 -13.62 -58.21 39.43
C PHE A 11 -12.24 -57.71 38.99
N SER A 12 -12.00 -56.39 39.08
CA SER A 12 -10.71 -55.78 38.75
C SER A 12 -9.58 -56.27 39.66
N THR A 13 -9.84 -56.35 40.97
CA THR A 13 -8.85 -56.76 41.98
C THR A 13 -8.59 -58.27 42.02
N GLU A 14 -9.60 -59.10 41.80
CA GLU A 14 -9.49 -60.56 41.85
C GLU A 14 -8.92 -61.15 40.53
N ARG A 15 -9.11 -60.47 39.40
CA ARG A 15 -8.66 -60.93 38.07
C ARG A 15 -7.91 -59.83 37.29
N PRO A 16 -6.77 -59.33 37.81
CA PRO A 16 -6.10 -58.16 37.25
C PRO A 16 -5.61 -58.37 35.81
N LYS A 17 -5.09 -59.56 35.48
CA LYS A 17 -4.62 -59.88 34.12
C LYS A 17 -5.74 -59.86 33.08
N THR A 18 -6.90 -60.41 33.43
CA THR A 18 -8.08 -60.45 32.56
C THR A 18 -8.64 -59.04 32.35
N THR A 19 -8.68 -58.24 33.41
CA THR A 19 -9.14 -56.84 33.35
C THR A 19 -8.25 -55.99 32.45
N ILE A 20 -6.91 -56.10 32.59
CA ILE A 20 -5.97 -55.39 31.72
C ILE A 20 -6.11 -55.84 30.26
N ALA A 21 -6.27 -57.15 30.01
CA ALA A 21 -6.47 -57.66 28.65
C ALA A 21 -7.73 -57.10 27.99
N ILE A 22 -8.84 -57.00 28.74
CA ILE A 22 -10.09 -56.38 28.23
C ILE A 22 -9.86 -54.90 27.90
N ILE A 23 -9.20 -54.14 28.78
CA ILE A 23 -8.89 -52.72 28.54
C ILE A 23 -8.01 -52.55 27.30
N LEU A 24 -6.98 -53.38 27.13
CA LEU A 24 -6.10 -53.35 25.96
C LEU A 24 -6.85 -53.67 24.67
N VAL A 25 -7.76 -54.66 24.68
CA VAL A 25 -8.61 -54.97 23.53
C VAL A 25 -9.48 -53.77 23.16
N PHE A 26 -10.08 -53.08 24.15
CA PHE A 26 -10.83 -51.86 23.90
C PHE A 26 -9.96 -50.74 23.32
N PHE A 27 -8.77 -50.51 23.88
CA PHE A 27 -7.83 -49.53 23.36
C PHE A 27 -7.41 -49.83 21.91
N PHE A 28 -7.01 -51.06 21.60
CA PHE A 28 -6.62 -51.44 20.24
C PHE A 28 -7.79 -51.49 19.27
N SER A 29 -9.03 -51.65 19.73
CA SER A 29 -10.22 -51.54 18.88
C SER A 29 -10.60 -50.09 18.54
N LEU A 30 -10.28 -49.14 19.42
CA LEU A 30 -10.64 -47.73 19.27
C LEU A 30 -9.52 -46.91 18.63
N ALA A 31 -8.25 -47.17 18.98
CA ALA A 31 -7.08 -46.42 18.53
C ALA A 31 -6.93 -46.33 16.99
N PRO A 32 -7.25 -47.35 16.17
CA PRO A 32 -7.20 -47.22 14.72
C PRO A 32 -8.16 -46.16 14.15
N ASN A 33 -9.24 -45.82 14.87
CA ASN A 33 -10.17 -44.78 14.44
C ASN A 33 -9.58 -43.37 14.55
N ALA A 34 -8.52 -43.18 15.34
CA ALA A 34 -7.83 -41.90 15.45
C ALA A 34 -7.15 -41.49 14.14
N MET A 35 -6.74 -42.45 13.30
CA MET A 35 -6.18 -42.17 11.96
C MET A 35 -7.23 -41.68 10.95
N PHE A 36 -8.52 -41.79 11.28
CA PHE A 36 -9.63 -41.33 10.45
C PHE A 36 -10.23 -40.01 10.97
N ILE A 37 -9.64 -39.40 12.00
CA ILE A 37 -10.01 -38.06 12.44
C ILE A 37 -9.40 -37.09 11.43
N ASN A 38 -10.24 -36.54 10.55
CA ASN A 38 -9.87 -35.42 9.70
C ASN A 38 -10.30 -34.14 10.43
N PHE A 39 -9.33 -33.31 10.81
CA PHE A 39 -9.63 -31.98 11.35
C PHE A 39 -9.86 -31.06 10.17
N ASP A 40 -11.11 -30.60 10.04
CA ASP A 40 -11.42 -29.51 9.14
C ASP A 40 -10.98 -28.22 9.84
N ASN A 41 -9.89 -27.63 9.34
CA ASN A 41 -9.33 -26.38 9.84
C ASN A 41 -9.71 -25.20 8.93
N SER A 42 -10.64 -25.40 7.99
CA SER A 42 -11.20 -24.29 7.24
C SER A 42 -11.97 -23.36 8.17
N GLU A 43 -12.03 -22.08 7.82
CA GLU A 43 -12.80 -21.08 8.55
C GLU A 43 -14.27 -21.51 8.73
N ASP A 44 -14.85 -22.14 7.70
CA ASP A 44 -16.20 -22.70 7.68
C ASP A 44 -16.44 -23.82 8.70
N ALA A 45 -15.39 -24.54 9.15
CA ALA A 45 -15.54 -25.60 10.14
C ALA A 45 -15.97 -25.08 11.52
N PHE A 46 -15.79 -23.78 11.78
CA PHE A 46 -16.11 -23.12 13.04
C PHE A 46 -17.45 -22.38 13.03
N PHE A 47 -18.06 -22.20 11.85
CA PHE A 47 -19.33 -21.50 11.72
C PHE A 47 -20.51 -22.46 11.54
N PRO A 48 -21.59 -22.33 12.34
CA PRO A 48 -22.76 -23.19 12.21
C PRO A 48 -23.54 -22.85 10.94
N ASP A 49 -23.81 -23.86 10.11
CA ASP A 49 -24.59 -23.74 8.87
C ASP A 49 -26.02 -23.21 9.13
N ASN A 50 -26.17 -21.89 9.02
CA ASN A 50 -27.41 -21.16 9.27
C ASN A 50 -27.56 -19.99 8.29
N GLU A 51 -28.77 -19.43 8.22
CA GLU A 51 -29.12 -18.40 7.24
C GLU A 51 -28.27 -17.12 7.34
N THR A 52 -27.79 -16.77 8.54
CA THR A 52 -26.90 -15.62 8.75
C THR A 52 -25.48 -15.90 8.27
N VAL A 53 -24.94 -17.10 8.54
CA VAL A 53 -23.62 -17.51 8.04
C VAL A 53 -23.65 -17.66 6.53
N ARG A 54 -24.71 -18.24 5.95
CA ARG A 54 -24.83 -18.33 4.50
C ARG A 54 -24.91 -16.96 3.80
N LEU A 55 -25.60 -16.00 4.41
CA LEU A 55 -25.65 -14.62 3.90
C LEU A 55 -24.29 -13.93 4.07
N LEU A 56 -23.56 -14.22 5.13
CA LEU A 56 -22.19 -13.74 5.33
C LEU A 56 -21.28 -14.31 4.23
N ASN A 57 -21.26 -15.63 4.03
CA ASN A 57 -20.49 -16.27 2.98
C ASN A 57 -20.89 -15.77 1.58
N GLU A 58 -22.19 -15.56 1.30
CA GLU A 58 -22.66 -14.99 0.02
C GLU A 58 -22.19 -13.54 -0.17
N VAL A 59 -22.07 -12.76 0.91
CA VAL A 59 -21.52 -11.41 0.86
C VAL A 59 -19.98 -11.44 0.75
N GLU A 60 -19.31 -12.37 1.42
CA GLU A 60 -17.86 -12.54 1.34
C GLU A 60 -17.44 -13.03 -0.05
N ASP A 61 -18.11 -14.05 -0.60
CA ASP A 61 -17.89 -14.54 -1.96
C ASP A 61 -18.16 -13.47 -3.04
N GLU A 62 -19.14 -12.60 -2.84
CA GLU A 62 -19.54 -11.59 -3.84
C GLU A 62 -18.81 -10.24 -3.69
N TYR A 63 -18.40 -9.86 -2.47
CA TYR A 63 -17.88 -8.52 -2.18
C TYR A 63 -16.52 -8.48 -1.48
N GLN A 64 -15.97 -9.60 -1.00
CA GLN A 64 -14.63 -9.62 -0.43
C GLN A 64 -13.62 -9.96 -1.53
N ALA A 65 -12.63 -9.10 -1.71
CA ALA A 65 -11.49 -9.44 -2.54
C ALA A 65 -10.60 -10.39 -1.74
N SER A 66 -10.29 -11.58 -2.28
CA SER A 66 -9.24 -12.47 -1.78
C SER A 66 -7.90 -11.76 -1.93
N ILE A 67 -7.47 -11.01 -0.91
CA ILE A 67 -6.23 -10.22 -0.91
C ILE A 67 -5.44 -10.43 0.37
N ASP A 68 -4.13 -10.19 0.30
CA ASP A 68 -3.25 -10.08 1.45
C ASP A 68 -2.44 -8.78 1.39
N PHE A 69 -2.12 -8.26 2.56
CA PHE A 69 -1.32 -7.07 2.75
C PHE A 69 0.07 -7.48 3.23
N ILE A 70 1.06 -7.29 2.38
CA ILE A 70 2.47 -7.47 2.73
C ILE A 70 3.00 -6.11 3.17
N ARG A 71 3.47 -6.02 4.42
CA ARG A 71 3.87 -4.76 5.04
C ARG A 71 5.29 -4.85 5.56
N PHE A 72 6.14 -3.91 5.17
CA PHE A 72 7.28 -3.57 6.00
C PHE A 72 6.78 -2.79 7.21
N ILE A 73 7.29 -3.16 8.38
CA ILE A 73 7.10 -2.51 9.67
C ILE A 73 8.47 -1.97 10.05
N ASP A 74 8.61 -0.66 10.00
CA ASP A 74 9.85 0.06 10.27
C ASP A 74 9.71 0.81 11.60
N ASP A 75 10.42 0.36 12.63
CA ASP A 75 10.43 1.01 13.95
C ASP A 75 11.42 2.19 13.89
N ILE A 76 10.94 3.40 14.14
CA ILE A 76 11.73 4.63 14.08
C ILE A 76 11.79 5.29 15.46
N ASP A 77 12.83 6.08 15.73
CA ASP A 77 12.88 6.88 16.94
C ASP A 77 12.08 8.19 16.77
N SER A 78 11.53 8.70 17.87
CA SER A 78 10.84 9.99 17.89
C SER A 78 11.75 11.11 17.36
N GLY A 79 11.30 11.76 16.29
CA GLY A 79 12.02 12.81 15.59
C GLY A 79 12.75 12.35 14.32
N ASP A 80 12.83 11.05 14.05
CA ASP A 80 13.50 10.53 12.85
C ASP A 80 12.84 10.97 11.54
N LEU A 81 11.53 11.27 11.55
CA LEU A 81 10.84 11.82 10.37
C LEU A 81 11.33 13.23 10.00
N TYR A 82 12.11 13.89 10.86
CA TYR A 82 12.80 15.14 10.53
C TYR A 82 14.16 14.93 9.84
N GLU A 83 14.61 13.69 9.67
CA GLU A 83 15.89 13.34 9.06
C GLU A 83 15.70 12.85 7.61
N GLU A 84 16.53 13.34 6.69
CA GLU A 84 16.47 12.96 5.26
C GLU A 84 16.70 11.46 5.05
N SER A 85 17.57 10.83 5.87
CA SER A 85 17.90 9.41 5.77
C SER A 85 16.70 8.50 6.03
N THR A 86 15.79 8.91 6.92
CA THR A 86 14.58 8.14 7.22
C THR A 86 13.67 8.07 6.00
N TRP A 87 13.46 9.21 5.33
CA TRP A 87 12.68 9.25 4.10
C TRP A 87 13.32 8.48 2.94
N GLN A 88 14.66 8.45 2.86
CA GLN A 88 15.38 7.61 1.91
C GLN A 88 15.20 6.12 2.21
N GLN A 89 15.20 5.71 3.48
CA GLN A 89 14.92 4.34 3.90
C GLN A 89 13.47 3.94 3.56
N LEU A 90 12.49 4.78 3.88
CA LEU A 90 11.09 4.53 3.52
C LEU A 90 10.90 4.39 2.01
N ALA A 91 11.57 5.24 1.22
CA ALA A 91 11.55 5.14 -0.24
C ALA A 91 12.20 3.85 -0.74
N MET A 92 13.29 3.42 -0.12
CA MET A 92 13.96 2.17 -0.42
C MET A 92 13.06 0.95 -0.16
N LEU A 93 12.37 0.91 0.98
CA LEU A 93 11.43 -0.16 1.33
C LEU A 93 10.27 -0.24 0.34
N GLU A 94 9.70 0.91 -0.02
CA GLU A 94 8.62 0.96 -1.01
C GLU A 94 9.10 0.53 -2.41
N ALA A 95 10.33 0.90 -2.78
CA ALA A 95 10.93 0.46 -4.04
C ALA A 95 11.17 -1.05 -4.07
N ILE A 96 11.61 -1.65 -2.97
CA ILE A 96 11.78 -3.11 -2.86
C ILE A 96 10.47 -3.84 -3.16
N LEU A 97 9.35 -3.37 -2.59
CA LEU A 97 8.03 -3.97 -2.87
C LEU A 97 7.64 -3.84 -4.35
N LEU A 98 7.85 -2.65 -4.92
CA LEU A 98 7.54 -2.38 -6.33
C LEU A 98 8.44 -3.15 -7.31
N GLU A 99 9.66 -3.53 -6.92
CA GLU A 99 10.63 -4.24 -7.77
C GLU A 99 10.47 -5.76 -7.73
N ASN A 100 9.80 -6.30 -6.71
CA ASN A 100 9.63 -7.74 -6.56
C ASN A 100 8.72 -8.32 -7.67
N GLN A 101 9.24 -9.31 -8.40
CA GLN A 101 8.56 -9.86 -9.57
C GLN A 101 7.30 -10.66 -9.21
N ASP A 102 7.36 -11.41 -8.11
CA ASP A 102 6.20 -12.17 -7.63
C ASP A 102 5.08 -11.23 -7.20
N LEU A 103 5.42 -10.17 -6.46
CA LEU A 103 4.45 -9.13 -6.07
C LEU A 103 3.84 -8.43 -7.28
N GLN A 104 4.64 -8.13 -8.31
CA GLN A 104 4.14 -7.51 -9.54
C GLN A 104 3.16 -8.42 -10.31
N GLU A 105 3.40 -9.73 -10.33
CA GLU A 105 2.54 -10.70 -11.00
C GLU A 105 1.16 -10.76 -10.33
N TYR A 106 1.12 -10.78 -9.00
CA TYR A 106 -0.10 -10.94 -8.22
C TYR A 106 -0.65 -9.63 -7.63
N GLN A 107 -0.19 -8.48 -8.11
CA GLN A 107 -0.56 -7.18 -7.56
C GLN A 107 -2.08 -6.93 -7.60
N TYR A 108 -2.61 -6.36 -6.53
CA TYR A 108 -3.99 -5.90 -6.48
C TYR A 108 -4.02 -4.38 -6.29
N PRO A 109 -4.58 -3.58 -7.21
CA PRO A 109 -4.62 -2.13 -7.08
C PRO A 109 -5.40 -1.68 -5.83
N LEU A 110 -4.68 -1.21 -4.82
CA LEU A 110 -5.23 -0.52 -3.67
C LEU A 110 -5.96 0.74 -4.18
N PHE A 111 -7.25 0.84 -3.87
CA PHE A 111 -8.13 1.93 -4.34
C PHE A 111 -8.18 2.11 -5.88
N GLY A 112 -7.84 1.06 -6.64
CA GLY A 112 -8.01 1.01 -8.10
C GLY A 112 -6.92 1.68 -8.93
N ILE A 113 -5.79 2.09 -8.32
CA ILE A 113 -4.72 2.83 -9.02
C ILE A 113 -3.36 2.15 -8.89
N GLN A 114 -2.88 1.91 -7.68
CA GLN A 114 -1.57 1.30 -7.40
C GLN A 114 -1.68 0.25 -6.29
N PRO A 115 -0.88 -0.83 -6.31
CA PRO A 115 -0.91 -1.85 -5.27
C PRO A 115 -0.18 -1.46 -3.98
N ASN A 116 0.65 -0.41 -4.02
CA ASN A 116 1.46 0.06 -2.91
C ASN A 116 0.84 1.28 -2.20
N SER A 117 1.14 1.41 -0.91
CA SER A 117 0.90 2.60 -0.10
C SER A 117 2.06 2.79 0.86
N GLY A 118 2.76 3.91 0.73
CA GLY A 118 3.86 4.30 1.60
C GLY A 118 3.94 5.81 1.75
N MET A 119 4.68 6.27 2.76
CA MET A 119 4.87 7.70 3.01
C MET A 119 5.70 8.36 1.91
N ALA A 120 6.72 7.66 1.39
CA ALA A 120 7.63 8.19 0.39
C ALA A 120 6.93 8.48 -0.94
N SER A 121 6.13 7.56 -1.48
CA SER A 121 5.37 7.82 -2.70
C SER A 121 4.37 8.96 -2.54
N ALA A 122 3.70 9.07 -1.38
CA ALA A 122 2.81 10.19 -1.09
C ALA A 122 3.56 11.53 -1.05
N ALA A 123 4.74 11.57 -0.43
CA ALA A 123 5.60 12.76 -0.39
C ALA A 123 6.08 13.15 -1.80
N ILE A 124 6.55 12.19 -2.61
CA ILE A 124 6.98 12.43 -4.00
C ILE A 124 5.84 13.00 -4.84
N GLN A 125 4.63 12.44 -4.73
CA GLN A 125 3.48 12.97 -5.45
C GLN A 125 3.13 14.39 -5.01
N TRP A 126 3.18 14.68 -3.71
CA TRP A 126 2.95 16.03 -3.21
C TRP A 126 4.00 17.02 -3.74
N HIS A 127 5.29 16.67 -3.68
CA HIS A 127 6.36 17.49 -4.24
C HIS A 127 6.20 17.74 -5.74
N ASN A 128 5.75 16.75 -6.50
CA ASN A 128 5.61 16.90 -7.96
C ASN A 128 4.35 17.69 -8.37
N LEU A 129 3.30 17.67 -7.56
CA LEU A 129 1.95 18.12 -7.99
C LEU A 129 1.38 19.27 -7.17
N GLN A 130 1.83 19.49 -5.94
CA GLN A 130 1.24 20.47 -5.02
C GLN A 130 2.26 21.40 -4.36
N ASP A 131 3.50 20.98 -4.15
CA ASP A 131 4.48 21.82 -3.43
C ASP A 131 4.83 23.11 -4.21
N PRO A 132 4.59 24.31 -3.63
CA PRO A 132 4.94 25.57 -4.29
C PRO A 132 6.42 25.75 -4.55
N LEU A 133 7.30 25.19 -3.70
CA LEU A 133 8.74 25.41 -3.82
C LEU A 133 9.33 24.70 -5.04
N THR A 134 9.01 23.42 -5.22
CA THR A 134 9.44 22.63 -6.37
C THR A 134 8.80 23.14 -7.67
N ALA A 135 7.56 23.63 -7.59
CA ALA A 135 6.81 24.11 -8.73
C ALA A 135 7.22 25.51 -9.23
N ASP A 136 7.92 26.29 -8.41
CA ASP A 136 8.29 27.69 -8.70
C ASP A 136 8.98 27.84 -10.07
N SER A 137 9.85 26.88 -10.41
CA SER A 137 10.61 26.88 -11.66
C SER A 137 9.70 26.84 -12.90
N TRP A 138 8.87 25.81 -13.03
CA TRP A 138 8.00 25.64 -14.20
C TRP A 138 6.84 26.64 -14.21
N ILE A 139 6.35 27.07 -13.05
CA ILE A 139 5.34 28.13 -12.95
C ILE A 139 5.90 29.44 -13.51
N SER A 140 7.11 29.81 -13.08
CA SER A 140 7.79 31.02 -13.55
C SER A 140 8.08 30.96 -15.04
N ASP A 141 8.60 29.85 -15.55
CA ASP A 141 8.88 29.65 -16.97
C ASP A 141 7.60 29.75 -17.82
N LEU A 142 6.50 29.15 -17.36
CA LEU A 142 5.22 29.21 -18.06
C LEU A 142 4.65 30.63 -18.05
N GLN A 143 4.71 31.33 -16.91
CA GLN A 143 4.26 32.72 -16.80
C GLN A 143 5.05 33.63 -17.75
N LEU A 144 6.38 33.49 -17.80
CA LEU A 144 7.23 34.23 -18.73
C LEU A 144 6.87 33.95 -20.20
N ALA A 145 6.59 32.69 -20.54
CA ALA A 145 6.19 32.32 -21.90
C ALA A 145 4.81 32.88 -22.27
N ILE A 146 3.87 32.90 -21.34
CA ILE A 146 2.55 33.53 -21.50
C ILE A 146 2.70 35.04 -21.75
N ASP A 147 3.51 35.72 -20.95
CA ASP A 147 3.74 37.17 -21.08
C ASP A 147 4.45 37.53 -22.39
N ALA A 148 5.36 36.67 -22.86
CA ALA A 148 6.01 36.82 -24.17
C ALA A 148 5.03 36.69 -25.33
N VAL A 149 4.05 35.79 -25.25
CA VAL A 149 2.97 35.69 -26.26
C VAL A 149 2.05 36.91 -26.16
N ALA A 150 1.68 37.35 -24.96
CA ALA A 150 0.82 38.53 -24.75
C ALA A 150 1.41 39.82 -25.32
N SER A 151 2.73 39.94 -25.32
CA SER A 151 3.48 41.09 -25.84
C SER A 151 4.01 40.92 -27.26
N SER A 152 3.71 39.80 -27.92
CA SER A 152 4.22 39.49 -29.26
C SER A 152 3.55 40.33 -30.36
N ASP A 153 4.30 40.50 -31.45
CA ASP A 153 3.79 40.99 -32.73
C ASP A 153 3.74 39.84 -33.77
N ASN A 154 3.27 40.12 -34.99
CA ASN A 154 3.12 39.09 -36.01
C ASN A 154 4.45 38.41 -36.41
N ASP A 155 5.59 39.08 -36.23
CA ASP A 155 6.90 38.54 -36.62
C ASP A 155 7.49 37.65 -35.51
N SER A 156 7.15 37.91 -34.25
CA SER A 156 7.63 37.18 -33.07
C SER A 156 6.64 36.15 -32.50
N LEU A 157 5.38 36.19 -32.92
CA LEU A 157 4.32 35.30 -32.40
C LEU A 157 4.67 33.82 -32.57
N ALA A 158 5.09 33.40 -33.76
CA ALA A 158 5.37 31.99 -34.03
C ALA A 158 6.47 31.42 -33.12
N SER A 159 7.55 32.18 -32.87
CA SER A 159 8.60 31.75 -31.95
C SER A 159 8.13 31.75 -30.49
N ASN A 160 7.33 32.74 -30.09
CA ASN A 160 6.84 32.81 -28.70
C ASN A 160 5.81 31.71 -28.42
N LEU A 161 4.99 31.31 -29.40
CA LEU A 161 4.10 30.15 -29.29
C LEU A 161 4.86 28.82 -29.21
N ALA A 162 5.98 28.70 -29.91
CA ALA A 162 6.86 27.54 -29.76
C ALA A 162 7.44 27.46 -28.34
N ASN A 163 7.93 28.58 -27.79
CA ASN A 163 8.43 28.65 -26.41
C ASN A 163 7.33 28.35 -25.38
N LEU A 164 6.11 28.86 -25.60
CA LEU A 164 4.95 28.56 -24.75
C LEU A 164 4.59 27.07 -24.78
N THR A 165 4.67 26.44 -25.95
CA THR A 165 4.43 24.99 -26.08
C THR A 165 5.52 24.19 -25.35
N GLU A 166 6.78 24.62 -25.44
CA GLU A 166 7.89 24.01 -24.73
C GLU A 166 7.72 24.13 -23.20
N ALA A 167 7.42 25.33 -22.69
CA ALA A 167 7.08 25.51 -21.28
C ALA A 167 5.87 24.65 -20.87
N GLY A 168 4.85 24.57 -21.74
CA GLY A 168 3.67 23.70 -21.59
C GLY A 168 4.00 22.20 -21.50
N ASN A 169 5.10 21.76 -22.11
CA ASN A 169 5.55 20.37 -22.04
C ASN A 169 6.19 20.05 -20.69
N ASN A 170 6.80 21.04 -20.03
CA ASN A 170 7.44 20.90 -18.73
C ASN A 170 6.45 20.85 -17.55
N LEU A 171 5.16 21.15 -17.77
CA LEU A 171 4.15 20.99 -16.73
C LEU A 171 4.12 19.53 -16.25
N PRO A 172 4.14 19.31 -14.93
CA PRO A 172 4.05 17.96 -14.37
C PRO A 172 2.72 17.33 -14.76
N SER A 173 2.76 16.00 -14.90
CA SER A 173 1.57 15.18 -15.14
C SER A 173 1.39 14.23 -13.96
N PRO A 174 0.14 13.90 -13.59
CA PRO A 174 -0.10 12.91 -12.55
C PRO A 174 0.32 11.54 -13.09
N GLU A 175 1.49 11.08 -12.64
CA GLU A 175 2.04 9.78 -12.94
C GLU A 175 2.15 8.96 -11.66
N LEU A 176 2.10 7.64 -11.83
CA LEU A 176 2.29 6.69 -10.74
C LEU A 176 3.75 6.71 -10.33
N VAL A 177 4.01 6.78 -9.01
CA VAL A 177 5.38 6.74 -8.50
C VAL A 177 5.97 5.36 -8.78
N SER A 178 7.05 5.33 -9.54
CA SER A 178 7.77 4.11 -9.89
C SER A 178 8.83 3.77 -8.85
N ALA A 179 9.29 2.51 -8.85
CA ALA A 179 10.46 2.12 -8.07
C ALA A 179 11.68 2.99 -8.40
N SER A 180 11.89 3.34 -9.67
CA SER A 180 13.00 4.22 -10.06
C SER A 180 12.87 5.63 -9.49
N ASP A 181 11.65 6.16 -9.35
CA ASP A 181 11.45 7.47 -8.73
C ASP A 181 11.85 7.41 -7.26
N LEU A 182 11.41 6.38 -6.54
CA LEU A 182 11.75 6.16 -5.13
C LEU A 182 13.26 5.98 -4.91
N ARG A 183 13.92 5.16 -5.75
CA ARG A 183 15.38 4.93 -5.66
C ARG A 183 16.21 6.18 -5.92
N ASN A 184 15.73 7.06 -6.80
CA ASN A 184 16.43 8.30 -7.17
C ASN A 184 15.97 9.51 -6.36
N TRP A 185 14.93 9.35 -5.53
CA TRP A 185 14.40 10.45 -4.75
C TRP A 185 15.44 10.94 -3.74
N GLN A 186 15.59 12.24 -3.66
CA GLN A 186 16.42 12.93 -2.69
C GLN A 186 15.47 13.86 -1.93
N PRO A 187 15.02 13.45 -0.73
CA PRO A 187 14.15 14.28 0.08
C PRO A 187 14.80 15.65 0.31
N GLU A 188 14.00 16.71 0.22
CA GLU A 188 14.41 17.99 0.78
C GLU A 188 14.48 17.90 2.31
N ASP A 189 15.03 18.93 2.96
CA ASP A 189 15.04 19.05 4.43
C ASP A 189 13.61 18.87 4.99
N PRO A 190 13.33 17.76 5.71
CA PRO A 190 12.01 17.48 6.25
C PRO A 190 11.48 18.55 7.18
N ASN A 191 12.35 19.28 7.89
CA ASN A 191 11.93 20.40 8.73
C ASN A 191 11.21 21.50 7.94
N LEU A 192 11.56 21.67 6.66
CA LEU A 192 11.00 22.72 5.82
C LEU A 192 9.76 22.26 5.07
N TRP A 193 9.78 21.07 4.48
CA TRP A 193 8.66 20.64 3.63
C TRP A 193 7.51 20.02 4.43
N LEU A 194 7.77 19.41 5.60
CA LEU A 194 6.71 18.98 6.52
C LEU A 194 5.93 20.18 7.09
N GLU A 195 6.61 21.30 7.37
CA GLU A 195 5.92 22.53 7.75
C GLU A 195 5.01 23.05 6.61
N ARG A 196 5.47 22.99 5.35
CA ARG A 196 4.65 23.41 4.20
C ARG A 196 3.40 22.54 4.05
N ILE A 197 3.54 21.22 4.18
CA ILE A 197 2.39 20.32 4.02
C ILE A 197 1.41 20.44 5.18
N ASP A 198 1.88 20.64 6.42
CA ASP A 198 1.02 20.90 7.58
C ASP A 198 0.23 22.21 7.44
N ASN A 199 0.82 23.22 6.82
CA ASN A 199 0.16 24.49 6.54
C ASN A 199 -0.79 24.41 5.33
N GLY A 200 -0.90 23.26 4.66
CA GLY A 200 -1.76 23.07 3.49
C GLY A 200 -1.29 23.87 2.27
N ALA A 201 0.02 24.09 2.14
CA ALA A 201 0.59 24.76 0.97
C ALA A 201 0.29 23.97 -0.31
N ASN A 202 -0.26 24.65 -1.33
CA ASN A 202 -0.59 24.07 -2.62
C ASN A 202 -0.55 25.10 -3.75
N LEU A 203 -0.80 24.67 -5.00
CA LEU A 203 -0.69 25.50 -6.21
C LEU A 203 -2.02 26.14 -6.65
N THR A 204 -3.08 26.08 -5.85
CA THR A 204 -4.44 26.48 -6.28
C THR A 204 -4.48 27.91 -6.80
N SER A 205 -3.80 28.84 -6.10
CA SER A 205 -3.73 30.25 -6.49
C SER A 205 -2.96 30.43 -7.79
N ASP A 206 -1.77 29.84 -7.90
CA ASP A 206 -0.89 30.01 -9.06
C ASP A 206 -1.51 29.40 -10.33
N LEU A 207 -2.08 28.21 -10.22
CA LEU A 207 -2.80 27.57 -11.32
C LEU A 207 -4.00 28.40 -11.78
N SER A 208 -4.71 29.06 -10.86
CA SER A 208 -5.83 29.95 -11.19
C SER A 208 -5.36 31.19 -11.96
N VAL A 209 -4.22 31.78 -11.57
CA VAL A 209 -3.61 32.92 -12.27
C VAL A 209 -3.17 32.52 -13.68
N LEU A 210 -2.46 31.40 -13.82
CA LEU A 210 -2.01 30.87 -15.11
C LEU A 210 -3.19 30.55 -16.04
N SER A 211 -4.25 29.92 -15.52
CA SER A 211 -5.47 29.60 -16.27
C SER A 211 -6.18 30.86 -16.79
N ALA A 212 -6.28 31.90 -15.96
CA ALA A 212 -6.84 33.18 -16.37
C ALA A 212 -5.98 33.87 -17.44
N ALA A 213 -4.66 33.82 -17.29
CA ALA A 213 -3.73 34.40 -18.25
C ALA A 213 -3.82 33.73 -19.63
N LEU A 214 -3.86 32.39 -19.68
CA LEU A 214 -4.10 31.64 -20.93
C LEU A 214 -5.45 31.97 -21.58
N THR A 215 -6.51 32.14 -20.77
CA THR A 215 -7.83 32.52 -21.27
C THR A 215 -7.85 33.94 -21.87
N ASN A 216 -7.02 34.83 -21.34
CA ASN A 216 -6.89 36.19 -21.88
C ASN A 216 -6.15 36.22 -23.23
N LEU A 217 -5.16 35.34 -23.43
CA LEU A 217 -4.42 35.26 -24.70
C LEU A 217 -5.32 34.97 -25.91
N ILE A 218 -6.40 34.21 -25.73
CA ILE A 218 -7.29 33.79 -26.84
C ILE A 218 -8.35 34.84 -27.24
N GLN A 219 -8.37 36.02 -26.61
CA GLN A 219 -9.37 37.07 -26.89
C GLN A 219 -8.95 38.05 -28.01
N GLY A 220 -7.75 37.90 -28.57
CA GLY A 220 -7.12 38.86 -29.49
C GLY A 220 -7.03 38.43 -30.97
N PRO A 221 -6.31 39.19 -31.80
CA PRO A 221 -5.93 38.75 -33.16
C PRO A 221 -5.11 37.45 -33.08
N ASN A 222 -5.16 36.63 -34.14
CA ASN A 222 -4.51 35.31 -34.19
C ASN A 222 -5.01 34.31 -33.13
N SER A 223 -6.19 34.54 -32.54
CA SER A 223 -6.80 33.68 -31.51
C SER A 223 -6.87 32.21 -31.88
N SER A 224 -7.09 31.87 -33.16
CA SER A 224 -7.09 30.48 -33.62
C SER A 224 -5.71 29.81 -33.51
N GLU A 225 -4.63 30.54 -33.78
CA GLU A 225 -3.27 30.01 -33.69
C GLU A 225 -2.85 29.88 -32.23
N ILE A 226 -3.13 30.92 -31.44
CA ILE A 226 -2.88 30.95 -30.00
C ILE A 226 -3.66 29.82 -29.29
N ALA A 227 -4.94 29.62 -29.64
CA ALA A 227 -5.76 28.57 -29.05
C ALA A 227 -5.25 27.15 -29.32
N MET A 228 -4.59 26.92 -30.47
CA MET A 228 -3.97 25.62 -30.75
C MET A 228 -2.79 25.33 -29.81
N ALA A 229 -2.02 26.35 -29.43
CA ALA A 229 -0.91 26.22 -28.49
C ALA A 229 -1.39 26.18 -27.03
N THR A 230 -2.35 27.02 -26.65
CA THR A 230 -2.81 27.14 -25.25
C THR A 230 -3.76 26.03 -24.83
N GLY A 231 -4.54 25.45 -25.75
CA GLY A 231 -5.54 24.42 -25.44
C GLY A 231 -4.99 23.22 -24.65
N PRO A 232 -3.92 22.55 -25.10
CA PRO A 232 -3.29 21.47 -24.35
C PRO A 232 -2.77 21.90 -22.97
N ILE A 233 -2.20 23.10 -22.87
CA ILE A 233 -1.68 23.66 -21.61
C ILE A 233 -2.82 23.90 -20.62
N SER A 234 -3.92 24.51 -21.07
CA SER A 234 -5.13 24.69 -20.26
C SER A 234 -5.71 23.36 -19.80
N GLY A 235 -5.65 22.31 -20.63
CA GLY A 235 -6.03 20.95 -20.22
C GLY A 235 -5.18 20.42 -19.07
N LYS A 236 -3.84 20.55 -19.17
CA LYS A 236 -2.91 20.16 -18.10
C LYS A 236 -3.14 20.95 -16.81
N ILE A 237 -3.27 22.28 -16.89
CA ILE A 237 -3.58 23.12 -15.72
C ILE A 237 -4.91 22.69 -15.08
N GLY A 238 -5.94 22.41 -15.88
CA GLY A 238 -7.23 21.93 -15.37
C GLY A 238 -7.11 20.61 -14.60
N MET A 239 -6.28 19.69 -15.06
CA MET A 239 -5.97 18.45 -14.33
C MET A 239 -5.25 18.75 -13.02
N LEU A 240 -4.17 19.56 -13.05
CA LEU A 240 -3.42 19.94 -11.86
C LEU A 240 -4.28 20.65 -10.82
N MET A 241 -5.22 21.50 -11.24
CA MET A 241 -6.20 22.14 -10.37
C MET A 241 -7.06 21.11 -9.64
N GLY A 242 -7.51 20.06 -10.33
CA GLY A 242 -8.24 18.94 -9.72
C GLY A 242 -7.40 18.16 -8.71
N MET A 243 -6.09 18.04 -8.93
CA MET A 243 -5.19 17.34 -8.02
C MET A 243 -4.91 18.11 -6.72
N GLN A 244 -5.16 19.42 -6.66
CA GLN A 244 -4.93 20.23 -5.45
C GLN A 244 -5.85 19.86 -4.28
N SER A 245 -6.91 19.07 -4.51
CA SER A 245 -7.80 18.58 -3.45
C SER A 245 -7.34 17.26 -2.81
N ILE A 246 -6.29 16.62 -3.34
CA ILE A 246 -5.77 15.37 -2.77
C ILE A 246 -5.03 15.69 -1.48
N ASP A 247 -5.40 15.01 -0.39
CA ASP A 247 -4.78 15.19 0.92
C ASP A 247 -3.62 14.19 1.11
N TYR A 248 -2.48 14.51 0.52
CA TYR A 248 -1.25 13.70 0.65
C TYR A 248 -0.74 13.63 2.09
N ARG A 249 -1.03 14.65 2.91
CA ARG A 249 -0.68 14.66 4.34
C ARG A 249 -1.39 13.52 5.06
N SER A 250 -2.70 13.42 4.90
CA SER A 250 -3.49 12.32 5.48
C SER A 250 -3.06 10.96 4.95
N MET A 251 -2.68 10.87 3.66
CA MET A 251 -2.11 9.63 3.11
C MET A 251 -0.82 9.23 3.81
N MET A 252 0.11 10.15 4.05
CA MET A 252 1.34 9.87 4.80
C MET A 252 1.04 9.42 6.23
N ILE A 253 0.20 10.16 6.96
CA ILE A 253 -0.15 9.87 8.36
C ILE A 253 -0.89 8.53 8.50
N SER A 254 -1.60 8.07 7.47
CA SER A 254 -2.29 6.77 7.50
C SER A 254 -1.34 5.57 7.62
N ASN A 255 -0.04 5.77 7.41
CA ASN A 255 1.00 4.77 7.58
C ASN A 255 1.64 4.78 8.98
N LEU A 256 1.21 5.70 9.87
CA LEU A 256 1.68 5.82 11.25
C LEU A 256 0.67 5.23 12.23
N PRO A 257 1.07 4.98 13.49
CA PRO A 257 0.13 4.63 14.55
C PRO A 257 -0.97 5.69 14.69
N ALA A 258 -2.20 5.22 14.92
CA ALA A 258 -3.36 6.11 15.01
C ALA A 258 -3.25 7.15 16.14
N GLU A 259 -2.52 6.82 17.21
CA GLU A 259 -2.30 7.71 18.35
C GLU A 259 -1.39 8.90 18.03
N ASP A 260 -0.54 8.78 17.02
CA ASP A 260 0.39 9.85 16.58
C ASP A 260 -0.25 10.85 15.64
N SER A 261 -1.50 10.63 15.23
CA SER A 261 -2.23 11.50 14.28
C SER A 261 -2.23 13.00 14.64
N THR A 262 -2.08 13.34 15.93
CA THR A 262 -2.02 14.72 16.41
C THR A 262 -0.64 15.35 16.35
N ASN A 263 0.42 14.54 16.38
CA ASN A 263 1.82 14.98 16.27
C ASN A 263 2.64 13.99 15.44
N PRO A 264 2.28 13.82 14.15
CA PRO A 264 2.71 12.67 13.35
C PRO A 264 4.22 12.63 13.10
N TRP A 265 4.87 13.79 13.01
CA TRP A 265 6.28 13.89 12.66
C TRP A 265 7.21 13.61 13.85
N ASP A 266 6.69 13.61 15.07
CA ASP A 266 7.40 13.17 16.29
C ASP A 266 7.09 11.69 16.66
N SER A 267 6.40 10.95 15.77
CA SER A 267 6.06 9.53 15.96
C SER A 267 7.32 8.69 16.23
N ASP A 268 7.19 7.72 17.13
CA ASP A 268 8.16 6.65 17.39
C ASP A 268 7.79 5.34 16.66
N GLY A 269 6.97 5.44 15.62
CA GLY A 269 6.59 4.32 14.77
C GLY A 269 5.68 3.28 15.46
N PRO A 270 5.48 2.12 14.82
CA PRO A 270 6.07 1.71 13.55
C PRO A 270 5.48 2.43 12.34
N VAL A 271 6.31 2.70 11.34
CA VAL A 271 5.90 3.15 10.01
C VAL A 271 5.59 1.94 9.13
N LEU A 272 4.41 1.95 8.50
CA LEU A 272 3.97 0.88 7.62
C LEU A 272 4.22 1.23 6.15
N THR A 273 4.92 0.37 5.42
CA THR A 273 4.99 0.43 3.95
C THR A 273 4.32 -0.81 3.39
N THR A 274 3.21 -0.62 2.67
CA THR A 274 2.27 -1.69 2.32
C THR A 274 2.25 -1.98 0.82
N PHE A 275 2.14 -3.25 0.47
CA PHE A 275 1.81 -3.72 -0.87
C PHE A 275 0.68 -4.77 -0.80
N VAL A 276 -0.21 -4.77 -1.78
CA VAL A 276 -1.36 -5.68 -1.82
C VAL A 276 -1.24 -6.67 -2.96
N VAL A 277 -1.46 -7.94 -2.64
CA VAL A 277 -1.52 -9.04 -3.61
C VAL A 277 -2.88 -9.73 -3.55
N VAL A 278 -3.30 -10.26 -4.70
CA VAL A 278 -4.43 -11.20 -4.78
C VAL A 278 -4.00 -12.51 -4.15
N THR A 279 -4.88 -13.15 -3.38
CA THR A 279 -4.67 -14.47 -2.78
C THR A 279 -5.63 -15.54 -3.31
N GLU A 280 -6.45 -15.22 -4.31
CA GLU A 280 -7.37 -16.16 -4.93
C GLU A 280 -6.63 -17.38 -5.52
N PRO A 281 -6.86 -18.61 -5.04
CA PRO A 281 -6.12 -19.80 -5.49
C PRO A 281 -6.07 -19.97 -7.01
N GLY A 282 -7.20 -19.70 -7.68
CA GLY A 282 -7.30 -19.79 -9.14
C GLY A 282 -6.33 -18.88 -9.90
N GLU A 283 -6.06 -17.68 -9.37
CA GLU A 283 -5.11 -16.72 -9.96
C GLU A 283 -3.66 -17.19 -9.78
N HIS A 284 -3.39 -17.97 -8.73
CA HIS A 284 -2.08 -18.57 -8.44
C HIS A 284 -1.85 -19.94 -9.09
N GLY A 285 -2.84 -20.44 -9.85
CA GLY A 285 -2.81 -21.75 -10.50
C GLY A 285 -2.85 -22.93 -9.51
N VAL A 286 -3.40 -22.72 -8.31
CA VAL A 286 -3.52 -23.73 -7.25
C VAL A 286 -4.99 -23.92 -6.84
N GLU A 287 -5.30 -25.02 -6.17
CA GLU A 287 -6.68 -25.34 -5.75
C GLU A 287 -6.99 -24.92 -4.30
N VAL A 288 -5.97 -24.73 -3.47
CA VAL A 288 -6.12 -24.53 -2.02
C VAL A 288 -5.43 -23.25 -1.58
N ILE A 289 -6.12 -22.46 -0.74
CA ILE A 289 -5.61 -21.19 -0.19
C ILE A 289 -4.32 -21.36 0.61
N GLY A 290 -4.14 -22.51 1.28
CA GLY A 290 -2.92 -22.83 2.03
C GLY A 290 -1.65 -22.80 1.18
N ASP A 291 -1.73 -23.23 -0.08
CA ASP A 291 -0.57 -23.21 -1.01
C ASP A 291 -0.21 -21.77 -1.40
N VAL A 292 -1.22 -20.89 -1.55
CA VAL A 292 -1.01 -19.45 -1.76
C VAL A 292 -0.38 -18.82 -0.52
N GLN A 293 -0.88 -19.17 0.67
CA GLN A 293 -0.36 -18.65 1.92
C GLN A 293 1.10 -19.06 2.16
N GLU A 294 1.50 -20.27 1.77
CA GLU A 294 2.90 -20.71 1.80
C GLU A 294 3.78 -19.84 0.89
N LYS A 295 3.37 -19.61 -0.37
CA LYS A 295 4.09 -18.72 -1.30
C LYS A 295 4.24 -17.30 -0.75
N VAL A 296 3.15 -16.69 -0.27
CA VAL A 296 3.17 -15.33 0.29
C VAL A 296 4.04 -15.26 1.55
N SER A 297 4.09 -16.34 2.34
CA SER A 297 4.99 -16.43 3.50
C SER A 297 6.47 -16.47 3.06
N GLU A 298 6.80 -17.24 2.01
CA GLU A 298 8.14 -17.28 1.43
C GLU A 298 8.56 -15.89 0.90
N TRP A 299 7.68 -15.20 0.17
CA TRP A 299 7.95 -13.84 -0.31
C TRP A 299 8.21 -12.87 0.83
N ALA A 300 7.43 -12.96 1.92
CA ALA A 300 7.63 -12.11 3.09
C ALA A 300 9.01 -12.32 3.75
N ASP A 301 9.47 -13.58 3.84
CA ASP A 301 10.79 -13.92 4.39
C ASP A 301 11.94 -13.43 3.47
N GLU A 302 11.76 -13.52 2.16
CA GLU A 302 12.71 -12.99 1.17
C GLU A 302 12.79 -11.46 1.23
N LEU A 303 11.64 -10.78 1.31
CA LEU A 303 11.55 -9.33 1.44
C LEU A 303 12.20 -8.85 2.74
N ALA A 304 12.01 -9.55 3.86
CA ALA A 304 12.68 -9.22 5.12
C ALA A 304 14.21 -9.33 5.00
N SER A 305 14.68 -10.36 4.30
CA SER A 305 16.11 -10.56 4.03
C SER A 305 16.68 -9.46 3.12
N GLN A 306 15.91 -9.05 2.10
CA GLN A 306 16.29 -8.00 1.17
C GLN A 306 16.32 -6.62 1.83
N ALA A 307 15.28 -6.25 2.59
CA ALA A 307 15.22 -4.99 3.33
C ALA A 307 16.45 -4.83 4.22
N LYS A 308 16.76 -5.84 5.03
CA LYS A 308 17.95 -5.84 5.89
C LYS A 308 19.26 -5.69 5.11
N SER A 309 19.37 -6.31 3.93
CA SER A 309 20.57 -6.23 3.11
C SER A 309 20.77 -4.85 2.48
N GLU A 310 19.69 -4.15 2.16
CA GLU A 310 19.74 -2.89 1.42
C GLU A 310 19.73 -1.66 2.33
N THR A 311 18.94 -1.67 3.41
CA THR A 311 18.90 -0.57 4.40
C THR A 311 20.03 -0.70 5.42
N GLY A 312 20.49 -1.93 5.69
CA GLY A 312 21.40 -2.23 6.79
C GLY A 312 20.72 -2.26 8.16
N ASP A 313 19.40 -2.08 8.21
CA ASP A 313 18.59 -2.09 9.42
C ASP A 313 18.06 -3.51 9.68
N SER A 314 18.28 -4.00 10.89
CA SER A 314 17.84 -5.32 11.32
C SER A 314 16.55 -5.32 12.14
N GLU A 315 16.02 -4.14 12.47
CA GLU A 315 14.79 -3.97 13.23
C GLU A 315 13.56 -3.95 12.32
N ILE A 316 13.75 -3.65 11.03
CA ILE A 316 12.70 -3.78 10.00
C ILE A 316 12.18 -5.22 9.93
N THR A 317 10.87 -5.37 10.08
CA THR A 317 10.18 -6.66 9.96
C THR A 317 9.18 -6.63 8.81
N VAL A 318 8.78 -7.82 8.35
CA VAL A 318 7.72 -7.99 7.35
C VAL A 318 6.55 -8.69 8.00
N PHE A 319 5.34 -8.25 7.68
CA PHE A 319 4.09 -8.88 8.08
C PHE A 319 3.23 -9.17 6.85
N SER A 320 2.62 -10.36 6.82
CA SER A 320 1.47 -10.68 5.99
C SER A 320 0.48 -11.55 6.75
N PHE A 321 -0.81 -11.53 6.37
CA PHE A 321 -1.80 -12.39 7.00
C PHE A 321 -1.53 -13.87 6.70
N SER A 322 -1.00 -14.18 5.51
CA SER A 322 -0.55 -15.51 5.13
C SER A 322 0.54 -16.04 6.06
N GLN A 323 1.56 -15.23 6.37
CA GLN A 323 2.64 -15.61 7.30
C GLN A 323 2.13 -15.85 8.73
N LEU A 324 1.14 -15.05 9.16
CA LEU A 324 0.48 -15.27 10.45
C LEU A 324 -0.30 -16.60 10.47
N ALA A 325 -1.04 -16.90 9.40
CA ALA A 325 -1.83 -18.13 9.29
C ALA A 325 -0.95 -19.39 9.27
N THR A 326 0.13 -19.38 8.48
CA THR A 326 1.09 -20.49 8.41
C THR A 326 1.83 -20.68 9.74
N GLY A 327 2.25 -19.60 10.40
CA GLY A 327 2.90 -19.64 11.71
C GLY A 327 2.01 -20.16 12.85
N GLN A 328 0.71 -19.85 12.85
CA GLN A 328 -0.24 -20.42 13.81
C GLN A 328 -0.42 -21.93 13.59
N ASN A 329 -0.55 -22.36 12.34
CA ASN A 329 -0.70 -23.77 11.99
C ASN A 329 0.53 -24.61 12.35
N ALA A 330 1.74 -24.05 12.19
CA ALA A 330 2.99 -24.72 12.57
C ALA A 330 3.10 -24.98 14.10
N ASN A 331 2.47 -24.15 14.93
CA ASN A 331 2.50 -24.28 16.40
C ASN A 331 1.40 -25.21 16.96
N LEU A 332 0.48 -25.68 16.11
CA LEU A 332 -0.59 -26.61 16.49
C LEU A 332 -0.22 -28.09 16.22
N GLY A 333 0.98 -28.36 15.72
CA GLY A 333 1.52 -29.69 15.42
C GLY A 333 2.34 -30.31 16.56
#